data_AF-A0A0L6CUY6-F1
#
_entry.id   AF-A0A0L6CUY6-F1
#
_cell.length_a   1.000
_cell.length_b   1.000
_cell.length_c   1.000
_cell.angle_alpha   90.00
_cell.angle_beta   90.00
_cell.angle_gamma   90.00
#
_symmetry.space_group_name_H-M   'P 1'
#
loop_
_entity.id
_entity.type
_entity.pdbx_description
1 polymer ?
#
loop_
_entity_poly.entity_id
_entity_poly.type
_entity_poly.pdbx_seq_one_letter_code
_entity_poly.pdbx_strand_id
1 'polypeptide(L)'
;MTKFINPGLVSTSRRNVLRGSMLAGAAAMAGAGAMAASRAPRMTKANAASTHLHKAAAKQVAETTAKPADLSGYTRVRQELVAPPFAPAHEQVATGGPKIIEITMETTERLMVVDEDTGASVWALTYNGSVPGPLIICHEGDMVELTLRNPADSMMEHNIDFHASTGALGGGGLTHVYPGEECVLRWKATKPGCFTYHCAPGGAMIPYHVTHGMNGAVMVLPRDGLKDGQGNPLKYDSIAYVGEQDYYLPKDDNGDYKSYDAAGDDYADSLDAMRTLIPTHSVFNGAVGALTGEHALRAKVGETVLMIHNQANRDSRPHLIGGHGNFVWETSFSDAPMTGMETWFVRGGSAVAAMYTFEQPGVYAYVNHNLIEGAMLGATAHFVVEGDWDNQLMEQVVPPRPFAT
;
A
#
# COMPACT_ATOMS: atom_id res chain seq x y z
N MET A 1 -12.50 5.75 19.70
CA MET A 1 -11.19 5.09 19.48
C MET A 1 -10.59 4.76 20.83
N THR A 2 -10.79 3.53 21.30
CA THR A 2 -10.14 3.01 22.50
C THR A 2 -8.68 2.78 22.17
N LYS A 3 -7.78 3.61 22.72
CA LYS A 3 -6.33 3.41 22.63
C LYS A 3 -5.99 2.12 23.39
N PHE A 4 -5.59 1.07 22.69
CA PHE A 4 -4.95 -0.08 23.31
C PHE A 4 -3.53 0.35 23.72
N ILE A 5 -3.36 0.72 24.98
CA ILE A 5 -2.03 0.94 25.56
C ILE A 5 -1.53 -0.42 26.00
N ASN A 6 -0.50 -0.94 25.33
CA ASN A 6 0.16 -2.19 25.71
C ASN A 6 0.94 -1.97 27.02
N PRO A 7 0.54 -2.56 28.17
CA PRO A 7 1.09 -2.18 29.48
C PRO A 7 2.52 -2.67 29.75
N GLY A 8 3.16 -3.36 28.80
CA GLY A 8 4.44 -4.04 28.99
C GLY A 8 5.67 -3.37 28.35
N LEU A 9 5.51 -2.31 27.55
CA LEU A 9 6.62 -1.72 26.79
C LEU A 9 7.30 -0.57 27.54
N VAL A 10 8.60 -0.71 27.78
CA VAL A 10 9.48 0.34 28.29
C VAL A 10 9.62 1.41 27.21
N SER A 11 9.56 2.71 27.56
CA SER A 11 9.66 3.77 26.55
C SER A 11 10.99 3.70 25.78
N THR A 12 10.89 3.58 24.46
CA THR A 12 12.01 3.51 23.54
C THR A 12 12.42 4.92 23.14
N SER A 13 13.66 5.32 23.46
CA SER A 13 14.24 6.58 22.98
C SER A 13 15.13 6.33 21.76
N ARG A 14 15.43 7.36 20.96
CA ARG A 14 16.43 7.33 19.87
C ARG A 14 17.75 6.65 20.28
N ARG A 15 18.17 6.82 21.55
CA ARG A 15 19.38 6.20 22.10
C ARG A 15 19.24 4.68 22.28
N ASN A 16 18.04 4.18 22.54
CA ASN A 16 17.73 2.77 22.72
C ASN A 16 17.68 2.04 21.36
N VAL A 17 17.10 2.65 20.32
CA VAL A 17 17.08 2.08 18.95
C VAL A 17 18.50 1.99 18.36
N LEU A 18 19.29 3.06 18.49
CA LEU A 18 20.70 3.08 18.05
C LEU A 18 21.60 2.10 18.84
N ARG A 19 21.21 1.74 20.07
CA ARG A 19 21.90 0.71 20.88
C ARG A 19 21.39 -0.71 20.58
N GLY A 20 20.10 -0.89 20.35
CA GLY A 20 19.47 -2.17 20.00
C GLY A 20 19.98 -2.71 18.65
N SER A 21 20.15 -1.83 17.67
CA SER A 21 20.81 -2.15 16.39
C SER A 21 22.29 -2.56 16.53
N MET A 22 22.98 -2.12 17.59
CA MET A 22 24.32 -2.63 17.93
C MET A 22 24.29 -3.95 18.73
N LEU A 23 23.29 -4.16 19.59
CA LEU A 23 23.15 -5.35 20.45
C LEU A 23 22.61 -6.58 19.70
N ALA A 24 21.77 -6.39 18.68
CA ALA A 24 21.38 -7.46 17.74
C ALA A 24 22.60 -8.04 17.00
N GLY A 25 23.70 -7.27 16.88
CA GLY A 25 24.98 -7.76 16.37
C GLY A 25 25.87 -8.48 17.39
N ALA A 26 25.58 -8.37 18.70
CA ALA A 26 26.45 -8.85 19.77
C ALA A 26 25.94 -10.10 20.51
N ALA A 27 24.66 -10.46 20.37
CA ALA A 27 24.07 -11.64 21.02
C ALA A 27 24.42 -13.00 20.36
N ALA A 28 25.41 -13.05 19.45
CA ALA A 28 25.82 -14.27 18.75
C ALA A 28 27.00 -15.03 19.39
N MET A 29 27.51 -14.63 20.57
CA MET A 29 28.81 -15.13 21.08
C MET A 29 28.80 -15.58 22.55
N ALA A 30 27.84 -16.40 22.97
CA ALA A 30 27.99 -17.19 24.20
C ALA A 30 27.10 -18.45 24.20
N GLY A 31 27.63 -19.55 23.66
CA GLY A 31 26.97 -20.86 23.69
C GLY A 31 27.77 -21.91 22.93
N ALA A 32 28.80 -22.46 23.56
CA ALA A 32 29.59 -23.54 22.98
C ALA A 32 28.82 -24.87 23.11
N GLY A 33 28.11 -25.24 22.04
CA GLY A 33 27.64 -26.59 21.76
C GLY A 33 27.86 -26.85 20.28
N ALA A 34 28.66 -27.87 19.95
CA ALA A 34 29.01 -28.22 18.58
C ALA A 34 27.79 -28.82 17.85
N MET A 35 26.92 -27.96 17.34
CA MET A 35 26.06 -28.24 16.19
C MET A 35 26.66 -27.50 15.00
N ALA A 36 26.64 -28.10 13.81
CA ALA A 36 27.12 -27.47 12.59
C ALA A 36 26.42 -26.12 12.42
N ALA A 37 27.12 -25.02 12.75
CA ALA A 37 26.59 -23.68 12.62
C ALA A 37 26.24 -23.48 11.14
N SER A 38 24.95 -23.32 10.82
CA SER A 38 24.57 -22.75 9.54
C SER A 38 25.34 -21.42 9.44
N ARG A 39 26.18 -21.30 8.42
CA ARG A 39 26.89 -20.05 8.15
C ARG A 39 25.83 -18.97 8.03
N ALA A 40 25.75 -18.05 9.00
CA ALA A 40 24.93 -16.86 8.88
C ALA A 40 25.20 -16.25 7.50
N PRO A 41 24.17 -16.05 6.65
CA PRO A 41 24.39 -15.61 5.29
C PRO A 41 25.10 -14.27 5.34
N ARG A 42 26.29 -14.23 4.73
CA ARG A 42 27.10 -13.01 4.62
C ARG A 42 26.20 -11.95 4.00
N MET A 43 26.04 -10.78 4.65
CA MET A 43 25.35 -9.64 4.04
C MET A 43 25.86 -9.49 2.61
N THR A 44 24.97 -9.69 1.64
CA THR A 44 25.35 -9.62 0.23
C THR A 44 25.86 -8.20 -0.04
N LYS A 45 26.85 -8.04 -0.93
CA LYS A 45 27.38 -6.71 -1.30
C LYS A 45 26.27 -5.72 -1.73
N ALA A 46 25.15 -6.24 -2.24
CA ALA A 46 23.97 -5.47 -2.64
C ALA A 46 23.31 -4.74 -1.45
N ASN A 47 23.17 -5.38 -0.29
CA ASN A 47 22.55 -4.75 0.89
C ASN A 47 23.36 -3.52 1.34
N ALA A 48 24.69 -3.67 1.45
CA ALA A 48 25.59 -2.61 1.91
C ALA A 48 25.57 -1.34 1.05
N ALA A 49 25.32 -1.46 -0.27
CA ALA A 49 25.23 -0.31 -1.17
C ALA A 49 24.00 0.57 -0.90
N SER A 50 22.88 -0.04 -0.50
CA SER A 50 21.62 0.68 -0.24
C SER A 50 21.51 1.23 1.19
N THR A 51 22.25 0.66 2.16
CA THR A 51 22.17 1.03 3.58
C THR A 51 22.51 2.50 3.88
N HIS A 52 23.29 3.16 3.02
CA HIS A 52 23.76 4.52 3.27
C HIS A 52 23.24 5.56 2.27
N LEU A 53 22.33 5.17 1.37
CA LEU A 53 21.82 6.07 0.33
C LEU A 53 21.10 7.29 0.92
N HIS A 54 20.32 7.08 2.00
CA HIS A 54 19.64 8.17 2.69
C HIS A 54 20.61 9.19 3.32
N LYS A 55 21.80 8.76 3.77
CA LYS A 55 22.81 9.68 4.34
C LYS A 55 23.36 10.63 3.28
N ALA A 56 23.54 10.14 2.06
CA ALA A 56 23.95 10.98 0.93
C ALA A 56 22.87 11.99 0.58
N ALA A 57 21.60 11.56 0.52
CA ALA A 57 20.46 12.45 0.27
C ALA A 57 20.32 13.53 1.36
N ALA A 58 20.41 13.15 2.64
CA ALA A 58 20.35 14.08 3.76
C ALA A 58 21.49 15.10 3.74
N LYS A 59 22.72 14.66 3.43
CA LYS A 59 23.88 15.55 3.28
C LYS A 59 23.66 16.57 2.16
N GLN A 60 23.20 16.12 0.99
CA GLN A 60 22.96 16.99 -0.15
C GLN A 60 21.91 18.07 0.15
N VAL A 61 20.89 17.74 0.94
CA VAL A 61 19.88 18.73 1.36
C VAL A 61 20.41 19.64 2.47
N ALA A 62 21.18 19.14 3.43
CA ALA A 62 21.77 19.99 4.48
C ALA A 62 22.73 21.06 3.92
N GLU A 63 23.37 20.78 2.78
CA GLU A 63 24.30 21.69 2.10
C GLU A 63 23.61 22.63 1.09
N THR A 64 22.28 22.54 0.94
CA THR A 64 21.55 23.36 -0.04
C THR A 64 21.50 24.84 0.33
N THR A 65 21.68 25.71 -0.66
CA THR A 65 21.50 27.17 -0.55
C THR A 65 20.23 27.64 -1.24
N ALA A 66 19.31 26.71 -1.56
CA ALA A 66 18.06 27.01 -2.22
C ALA A 66 17.21 27.99 -1.41
N LYS A 67 16.60 28.96 -2.11
CA LYS A 67 15.66 29.90 -1.50
C LYS A 67 14.38 29.17 -1.06
N PRO A 68 13.71 29.60 0.02
CA PRO A 68 12.38 29.09 0.37
C PRO A 68 11.40 29.23 -0.79
N ALA A 69 10.50 28.27 -0.93
CA ALA A 69 9.43 28.34 -1.92
C ALA A 69 8.49 29.51 -1.63
N ASP A 70 8.10 30.25 -2.66
CA ASP A 70 7.00 31.22 -2.57
C ASP A 70 5.67 30.47 -2.58
N LEU A 71 4.93 30.58 -1.48
CA LEU A 71 3.66 29.91 -1.25
C LEU A 71 2.48 30.90 -1.16
N SER A 72 2.71 32.18 -1.42
CA SER A 72 1.70 33.24 -1.27
C SER A 72 0.45 33.01 -2.14
N GLY A 73 0.59 32.29 -3.26
CA GLY A 73 -0.51 31.93 -4.16
C GLY A 73 -1.26 30.64 -3.81
N TYR A 74 -0.87 29.91 -2.76
CA TYR A 74 -1.50 28.64 -2.39
C TYR A 74 -2.51 28.84 -1.24
N THR A 75 -3.70 28.28 -1.41
CA THR A 75 -4.66 28.14 -0.31
C THR A 75 -4.39 26.85 0.45
N ARG A 76 -4.50 26.86 1.78
CA ARG A 76 -4.29 25.65 2.61
C ARG A 76 -5.61 24.93 2.83
N VAL A 77 -5.61 23.62 2.64
CA VAL A 77 -6.76 22.75 2.86
C VAL A 77 -6.28 21.53 3.63
N ARG A 78 -6.97 21.21 4.72
CA ARG A 78 -6.73 19.99 5.47
C ARG A 78 -7.56 18.84 4.88
N GLN A 79 -6.89 17.75 4.54
CA GLN A 79 -7.55 16.52 4.09
C GLN A 79 -7.58 15.52 5.24
N GLU A 80 -8.78 15.20 5.71
CA GLU A 80 -8.99 14.13 6.68
C GLU A 80 -8.89 12.78 5.97
N LEU A 81 -7.84 12.02 6.28
CA LEU A 81 -7.63 10.68 5.73
C LEU A 81 -8.63 9.70 6.36
N VAL A 82 -9.08 8.74 5.55
CA VAL A 82 -10.00 7.67 5.97
C VAL A 82 -9.37 6.31 5.70
N ALA A 83 -9.78 5.30 6.46
CA ALA A 83 -9.27 3.94 6.28
C ALA A 83 -9.70 3.37 4.90
N PRO A 84 -8.81 2.64 4.22
CA PRO A 84 -9.17 1.86 3.03
C PRO A 84 -10.31 0.86 3.33
N PRO A 85 -11.16 0.50 2.35
CA PRO A 85 -11.07 0.81 0.92
C PRO A 85 -11.64 2.18 0.51
N PHE A 86 -11.98 3.03 1.48
CA PHE A 86 -12.55 4.34 1.22
C PHE A 86 -11.46 5.37 0.88
N ALA A 87 -11.90 6.52 0.37
CA ALA A 87 -11.05 7.64 0.03
C ALA A 87 -11.52 8.92 0.74
N PRO A 88 -10.60 9.86 1.02
CA PRO A 88 -10.97 11.15 1.59
C PRO A 88 -11.91 11.92 0.65
N ALA A 89 -12.71 12.82 1.20
CA ALA A 89 -13.55 13.71 0.41
C ALA A 89 -12.68 14.57 -0.54
N HIS A 90 -13.10 14.67 -1.81
CA HIS A 90 -12.36 15.39 -2.84
C HIS A 90 -13.31 15.85 -3.96
N GLU A 91 -12.82 16.81 -4.76
CA GLU A 91 -13.44 17.21 -6.02
C GLU A 91 -12.73 16.48 -7.15
N GLN A 92 -13.45 16.05 -8.20
CA GLN A 92 -12.84 15.46 -9.40
C GLN A 92 -12.22 16.51 -10.32
N VAL A 93 -12.80 17.71 -10.33
CA VAL A 93 -12.32 18.89 -11.05
C VAL A 93 -11.90 19.91 -10.00
N ALA A 94 -10.69 20.45 -10.11
CA ALA A 94 -10.13 21.36 -9.13
C ALA A 94 -10.90 22.69 -9.11
N THR A 95 -11.45 23.07 -7.96
CA THR A 95 -11.91 24.45 -7.75
C THR A 95 -10.74 25.36 -7.36
N GLY A 96 -10.55 26.45 -8.11
CA GLY A 96 -9.57 27.50 -7.81
C GLY A 96 -8.15 27.20 -8.31
N GLY A 97 -7.16 27.88 -7.73
CA GLY A 97 -5.74 27.66 -7.99
C GLY A 97 -5.16 26.45 -7.22
N PRO A 98 -3.86 26.17 -7.36
CA PRO A 98 -3.18 25.15 -6.57
C PRO A 98 -3.30 25.36 -5.06
N LYS A 99 -3.37 24.26 -4.31
CA LYS A 99 -3.56 24.22 -2.86
C LYS A 99 -2.36 23.60 -2.15
N ILE A 100 -2.18 23.90 -0.87
CA ILE A 100 -1.38 23.08 0.05
C ILE A 100 -2.35 22.15 0.74
N ILE A 101 -2.28 20.87 0.42
CA ILE A 101 -3.05 19.79 1.01
C ILE A 101 -2.30 19.30 2.25
N GLU A 102 -2.79 19.70 3.42
CA GLU A 102 -2.23 19.33 4.71
C GLU A 102 -2.80 17.98 5.15
N ILE A 103 -1.92 17.02 5.40
CA ILE A 103 -2.28 15.69 5.90
C ILE A 103 -1.41 15.34 7.12
N THR A 104 -1.93 14.46 7.97
CA THR A 104 -1.18 13.89 9.08
C THR A 104 -1.28 12.38 9.03
N MET A 105 -0.14 11.70 9.15
CA MET A 105 -0.08 10.26 9.34
C MET A 105 0.69 9.93 10.61
N GLU A 106 0.13 9.00 11.39
CA GLU A 106 0.79 8.40 12.55
C GLU A 106 1.14 6.96 12.17
N THR A 107 2.40 6.57 12.36
CA THR A 107 2.81 5.19 12.15
C THR A 107 2.30 4.34 13.31
N THR A 108 1.90 3.10 13.05
CA THR A 108 1.64 2.14 14.14
C THR A 108 2.20 0.78 13.81
N GLU A 109 2.81 0.16 14.81
CA GLU A 109 3.29 -1.22 14.77
C GLU A 109 2.28 -2.07 15.54
N ARG A 110 1.63 -3.02 14.87
CA ARG A 110 0.52 -3.77 15.49
C ARG A 110 0.44 -5.19 14.97
N LEU A 111 0.12 -6.12 15.86
CA LEU A 111 -0.22 -7.49 15.45
C LEU A 111 -1.55 -7.48 14.69
N MET A 112 -1.54 -8.03 13.47
CA MET A 112 -2.71 -8.22 12.62
C MET A 112 -2.83 -9.70 12.26
N VAL A 113 -4.04 -10.24 12.36
CA VAL A 113 -4.36 -11.55 11.79
C VAL A 113 -4.48 -11.36 10.27
N VAL A 114 -3.71 -12.13 9.52
CA VAL A 114 -3.69 -12.13 8.04
C VAL A 114 -4.68 -13.15 7.51
N ASP A 115 -4.78 -14.30 8.15
CA ASP A 115 -5.68 -15.39 7.78
C ASP A 115 -6.19 -16.07 9.05
N GLU A 116 -7.49 -15.96 9.30
CA GLU A 116 -8.15 -16.53 10.48
C GLU A 116 -8.16 -18.06 10.45
N ASP A 117 -8.25 -18.67 9.26
CA ASP A 117 -8.39 -20.13 9.12
C ASP A 117 -7.07 -20.85 9.43
N THR A 118 -5.94 -20.20 9.14
CA THR A 118 -4.60 -20.75 9.40
C THR A 118 -3.95 -20.18 10.66
N GLY A 119 -4.57 -19.18 11.29
CA GLY A 119 -4.01 -18.44 12.43
C GLY A 119 -2.79 -17.59 12.05
N ALA A 120 -2.55 -17.35 10.76
CA ALA A 120 -1.43 -16.56 10.29
C ALA A 120 -1.55 -15.11 10.78
N SER A 121 -0.47 -14.57 11.34
CA SER A 121 -0.42 -13.19 11.82
C SER A 121 0.90 -12.52 11.46
N VAL A 122 0.89 -11.19 11.48
CA VAL A 122 2.06 -10.37 11.19
C VAL A 122 2.09 -9.17 12.13
N TRP A 123 3.29 -8.78 12.58
CA TRP A 123 3.51 -7.46 13.14
C TRP A 123 3.50 -6.43 12.01
N ALA A 124 2.31 -5.94 11.66
CA ALA A 124 2.14 -4.98 10.60
C ALA A 124 2.75 -3.64 10.98
N LEU A 125 3.53 -3.09 10.05
CA LEU A 125 4.04 -1.73 10.10
C LEU A 125 3.15 -0.87 9.22
N THR A 126 2.46 0.11 9.78
CA THR A 126 1.34 0.76 9.08
C THR A 126 1.45 2.27 9.11
N TYR A 127 0.89 2.92 8.10
CA TYR A 127 0.51 4.33 8.17
C TYR A 127 -0.97 4.42 8.55
N ASN A 128 -1.31 5.11 9.63
CA ASN A 128 -2.67 5.25 10.17
C ASN A 128 -3.36 3.93 10.57
N GLY A 129 -2.60 2.90 10.93
CA GLY A 129 -3.15 1.69 11.54
C GLY A 129 -3.81 0.70 10.59
N SER A 130 -3.70 0.92 9.27
CA SER A 130 -4.25 0.08 8.20
C SER A 130 -3.17 -0.43 7.25
N VAL A 131 -3.44 -1.58 6.63
CA VAL A 131 -2.74 -2.08 5.44
C VAL A 131 -3.77 -2.18 4.30
N PRO A 132 -3.62 -1.44 3.18
CA PRO A 132 -2.60 -0.43 2.97
C PRO A 132 -2.82 0.80 3.86
N GLY A 133 -1.88 1.74 3.86
CA GLY A 133 -2.10 3.09 4.37
C GLY A 133 -3.16 3.84 3.54
N PRO A 134 -3.78 4.91 4.09
CA PRO A 134 -4.84 5.68 3.44
C PRO A 134 -4.50 6.25 2.06
N LEU A 135 -5.47 6.31 1.16
CA LEU A 135 -5.32 7.03 -0.11
C LEU A 135 -5.20 8.54 0.16
N ILE A 136 -4.17 9.16 -0.42
CA ILE A 136 -4.05 10.62 -0.48
C ILE A 136 -4.57 11.08 -1.83
N ILE A 137 -5.37 12.15 -1.88
CA ILE A 137 -5.87 12.71 -3.14
C ILE A 137 -5.50 14.19 -3.24
N CYS A 138 -4.85 14.59 -4.32
CA CYS A 138 -4.57 15.99 -4.64
C CYS A 138 -4.74 16.23 -6.15
N HIS A 139 -4.63 17.49 -6.59
CA HIS A 139 -4.60 17.81 -8.01
C HIS A 139 -3.18 18.16 -8.47
N GLU A 140 -2.96 18.03 -9.78
CA GLU A 140 -1.74 18.51 -10.40
C GLU A 140 -1.50 19.99 -10.07
N GLY A 141 -0.28 20.28 -9.64
CA GLY A 141 0.20 21.58 -9.21
C GLY A 141 0.06 21.82 -7.70
N ASP A 142 -0.77 21.05 -6.99
CA ASP A 142 -0.90 21.16 -5.53
C ASP A 142 0.41 20.78 -4.82
N MET A 143 0.57 21.30 -3.60
CA MET A 143 1.59 20.86 -2.66
C MET A 143 0.95 19.88 -1.69
N VAL A 144 1.54 18.71 -1.48
CA VAL A 144 1.19 17.84 -0.36
C VAL A 144 2.14 18.16 0.78
N GLU A 145 1.59 18.47 1.95
CA GLU A 145 2.34 18.75 3.18
C GLU A 145 1.94 17.73 4.25
N LEU A 146 2.82 16.74 4.45
CA LEU A 146 2.62 15.64 5.38
C LEU A 146 3.34 15.92 6.70
N THR A 147 2.59 15.88 7.79
CA THR A 147 3.14 15.64 9.14
C THR A 147 3.18 14.13 9.39
N LEU A 148 4.38 13.56 9.46
CA LEU A 148 4.60 12.13 9.79
C LEU A 148 5.06 12.00 11.23
N ARG A 149 4.35 11.19 12.02
CA ARG A 149 4.63 10.95 13.44
C ARG A 149 4.97 9.49 13.68
N ASN A 150 6.02 9.25 14.45
CA ASN A 150 6.35 7.93 14.95
C ASN A 150 6.16 7.91 16.48
N PRO A 151 5.11 7.24 17.00
CA PRO A 151 4.86 7.14 18.44
C PRO A 151 6.06 6.61 19.24
N ALA A 152 6.11 6.98 20.54
CA ALA A 152 7.24 6.64 21.41
C ALA A 152 7.27 5.15 21.84
N ASP A 153 6.18 4.43 21.61
CA ASP A 153 6.03 3.00 21.85
C ASP A 153 6.34 2.13 20.62
N SER A 154 6.69 2.74 19.47
CA SER A 154 7.25 2.01 18.33
C SER A 154 8.63 1.43 18.64
N MET A 155 8.97 0.35 17.94
CA MET A 155 10.24 -0.36 18.01
C MET A 155 11.22 0.13 16.94
N MET A 156 10.73 0.62 15.81
CA MET A 156 11.53 0.92 14.62
C MET A 156 11.56 2.40 14.24
N GLU A 157 12.60 2.78 13.50
CA GLU A 157 12.59 4.03 12.75
C GLU A 157 11.72 3.87 11.49
N HIS A 158 11.04 4.94 11.10
CA HIS A 158 10.24 4.97 9.88
C HIS A 158 10.58 6.21 9.06
N ASN A 159 10.24 6.17 7.77
CA ASN A 159 10.26 7.31 6.87
C ASN A 159 9.17 7.11 5.80
N ILE A 160 9.14 7.94 4.76
CA ILE A 160 8.20 7.78 3.65
C ILE A 160 8.82 8.23 2.33
N ASP A 161 8.70 7.38 1.31
CA ASP A 161 9.05 7.61 -0.08
C ASP A 161 7.74 7.76 -0.87
N PHE A 162 7.52 8.94 -1.46
CA PHE A 162 6.44 9.21 -2.39
C PHE A 162 6.95 9.11 -3.83
N HIS A 163 6.46 8.13 -4.60
CA HIS A 163 6.80 7.99 -6.01
C HIS A 163 6.30 9.18 -6.86
N ALA A 164 5.26 9.89 -6.38
CA ALA A 164 4.74 11.10 -6.99
C ALA A 164 5.65 12.33 -6.80
N SER A 165 6.63 12.28 -5.89
CA SER A 165 7.49 13.42 -5.54
C SER A 165 8.81 13.43 -6.35
N THR A 166 9.68 14.42 -6.12
CA THR A 166 10.95 14.53 -6.83
C THR A 166 12.08 14.96 -5.91
N GLY A 167 13.15 14.14 -5.85
CA GLY A 167 14.35 14.39 -5.05
C GLY A 167 14.35 13.65 -3.71
N ALA A 168 15.53 13.59 -3.10
CA ALA A 168 15.77 13.00 -1.77
C ALA A 168 15.12 11.62 -1.53
N LEU A 169 15.16 10.73 -2.54
CA LEU A 169 14.57 9.38 -2.49
C LEU A 169 13.06 9.44 -2.20
N GLY A 170 12.35 10.26 -2.97
CA GLY A 170 10.91 10.49 -2.82
C GLY A 170 10.50 11.12 -1.47
N GLY A 171 11.46 11.72 -0.75
CA GLY A 171 11.27 12.23 0.61
C GLY A 171 11.80 11.30 1.70
N GLY A 172 12.13 10.04 1.40
CA GLY A 172 12.63 9.07 2.38
C GLY A 172 13.92 9.52 3.04
N GLY A 173 14.80 10.22 2.30
CA GLY A 173 16.03 10.79 2.84
C GLY A 173 15.83 11.99 3.79
N LEU A 174 14.61 12.52 3.91
CA LEU A 174 14.27 13.70 4.72
C LEU A 174 13.32 13.39 5.87
N THR A 175 12.76 12.18 5.91
CA THR A 175 11.62 11.84 6.79
C THR A 175 11.93 10.72 7.77
N HIS A 176 13.21 10.46 8.05
CA HIS A 176 13.59 9.54 9.12
C HIS A 176 13.09 10.07 10.47
N VAL A 177 12.10 9.38 11.04
CA VAL A 177 11.49 9.65 12.35
C VAL A 177 11.72 8.44 13.27
N TYR A 178 12.50 8.63 14.32
CA TYR A 178 12.64 7.63 15.38
C TYR A 178 11.41 7.62 16.30
N PRO A 179 11.21 6.57 17.12
CA PRO A 179 10.14 6.57 18.11
C PRO A 179 10.17 7.84 18.98
N GLY A 180 9.03 8.51 19.06
CA GLY A 180 8.83 9.80 19.75
C GLY A 180 9.17 11.04 18.92
N GLU A 181 9.47 10.91 17.64
CA GLU A 181 9.78 12.02 16.74
C GLU A 181 8.66 12.27 15.70
N GLU A 182 8.63 13.50 15.18
CA GLU A 182 7.80 13.88 14.04
C GLU A 182 8.63 14.68 13.03
N CYS A 183 8.20 14.66 11.77
CA CYS A 183 8.73 15.53 10.73
C CYS A 183 7.59 16.05 9.84
N VAL A 184 7.85 17.16 9.14
CA VAL A 184 6.93 17.72 8.14
C VAL A 184 7.64 17.76 6.79
N LEU A 185 7.10 17.04 5.81
CA LEU A 185 7.58 17.01 4.43
C LEU A 185 6.58 17.74 3.53
N ARG A 186 7.09 18.62 2.65
CA ARG A 186 6.29 19.23 1.58
C ARG A 186 6.87 18.91 0.22
N TRP A 187 6.03 18.50 -0.72
CA TRP A 187 6.41 18.26 -2.11
C TRP A 187 5.30 18.71 -3.07
N LYS A 188 5.68 19.01 -4.32
CA LYS A 188 4.73 19.45 -5.36
C LYS A 188 4.30 18.27 -6.22
N ALA A 189 3.00 18.08 -6.37
CA ALA A 189 2.42 17.08 -7.27
C ALA A 189 2.49 17.56 -8.72
N THR A 190 3.54 17.15 -9.45
CA THR A 190 3.82 17.65 -10.80
C THR A 190 3.40 16.73 -11.93
N LYS A 191 2.83 15.56 -11.61
CA LYS A 191 2.48 14.52 -12.58
C LYS A 191 1.14 13.90 -12.19
N PRO A 192 0.12 13.91 -13.06
CA PRO A 192 -1.16 13.28 -12.76
C PRO A 192 -1.09 11.77 -12.98
N GLY A 193 -1.73 11.01 -12.08
CA GLY A 193 -1.69 9.54 -12.05
C GLY A 193 -1.88 8.99 -10.64
N CYS A 194 -1.81 7.67 -10.52
CA CYS A 194 -1.73 6.95 -9.25
C CYS A 194 -0.28 6.57 -8.98
N PHE A 195 0.17 6.74 -7.74
CA PHE A 195 1.55 6.52 -7.35
C PHE A 195 1.61 5.83 -6.00
N THR A 196 2.47 4.83 -5.86
CA THR A 196 2.75 4.23 -4.57
C THR A 196 3.45 5.25 -3.65
N TYR A 197 3.18 5.16 -2.36
CA TYR A 197 4.10 5.63 -1.34
C TYR A 197 4.43 4.48 -0.40
N HIS A 198 5.64 4.43 0.15
CA HIS A 198 6.03 3.38 1.08
C HIS A 198 7.18 3.78 1.99
N CYS A 199 7.38 3.01 3.07
CA CYS A 199 8.54 3.20 3.94
C CYS A 199 9.81 2.66 3.27
N ALA A 200 10.93 3.35 3.47
CA ALA A 200 12.23 2.99 2.89
C ALA A 200 13.41 3.42 3.80
N PRO A 201 13.56 2.87 5.02
CA PRO A 201 14.57 3.32 5.99
C PRO A 201 16.02 2.97 5.57
N GLY A 202 16.19 2.07 4.59
CA GLY A 202 17.48 1.74 3.98
C GLY A 202 17.85 0.26 4.14
N GLY A 203 18.69 -0.25 3.22
CA GLY A 203 19.12 -1.65 3.28
C GLY A 203 17.97 -2.65 3.13
N ALA A 204 18.15 -3.82 3.73
CA ALA A 204 17.14 -4.87 3.80
C ALA A 204 15.90 -4.50 4.65
N MET A 205 15.94 -3.39 5.41
CA MET A 205 14.76 -2.86 6.08
C MET A 205 13.78 -2.21 5.10
N ILE A 206 14.18 -1.87 3.87
CA ILE A 206 13.24 -1.38 2.84
C ILE A 206 12.20 -2.47 2.52
N PRO A 207 12.57 -3.64 1.96
CA PRO A 207 11.58 -4.67 1.64
C PRO A 207 10.87 -5.17 2.89
N TYR A 208 11.57 -5.33 4.03
CA TYR A 208 10.91 -5.75 5.29
C TYR A 208 9.77 -4.81 5.68
N HIS A 209 9.97 -3.49 5.68
CA HIS A 209 8.88 -2.57 6.00
C HIS A 209 7.74 -2.61 4.98
N VAL A 210 8.06 -2.69 3.69
CA VAL A 210 7.08 -2.72 2.61
C VAL A 210 6.22 -3.98 2.69
N THR A 211 6.84 -5.15 2.88
CA THR A 211 6.14 -6.45 2.95
C THR A 211 5.43 -6.68 4.27
N HIS A 212 5.72 -5.88 5.30
CA HIS A 212 4.96 -5.84 6.56
C HIS A 212 3.79 -4.86 6.52
N GLY A 213 3.43 -4.33 5.34
CA GLY A 213 2.24 -3.52 5.14
C GLY A 213 2.46 -2.01 5.06
N MET A 214 3.70 -1.53 5.13
CA MET A 214 4.00 -0.09 5.25
C MET A 214 4.06 0.63 3.91
N ASN A 215 2.93 0.57 3.18
CA ASN A 215 2.76 1.18 1.87
C ASN A 215 1.31 1.62 1.64
N GLY A 216 1.11 2.51 0.68
CA GLY A 216 -0.21 2.95 0.21
C GLY A 216 -0.09 3.70 -1.11
N ALA A 217 -1.09 4.53 -1.45
CA ALA A 217 -1.12 5.25 -2.71
C ALA A 217 -1.49 6.73 -2.59
N VAL A 218 -1.02 7.51 -3.56
CA VAL A 218 -1.44 8.87 -3.85
C VAL A 218 -2.12 8.89 -5.22
N MET A 219 -3.27 9.54 -5.32
CA MET A 219 -3.91 9.88 -6.59
C MET A 219 -3.74 11.39 -6.85
N VAL A 220 -3.02 11.72 -7.90
CA VAL A 220 -2.86 13.09 -8.40
C VAL A 220 -3.80 13.26 -9.59
N LEU A 221 -4.95 13.90 -9.38
CA LEU A 221 -5.93 14.17 -10.44
C LEU A 221 -5.45 15.29 -11.38
N PRO A 222 -5.72 15.20 -12.70
CA PRO A 222 -5.63 16.37 -13.57
C PRO A 222 -6.57 17.47 -13.06
N ARG A 223 -6.18 18.74 -13.22
CA ARG A 223 -6.98 19.85 -12.68
C ARG A 223 -8.39 19.94 -13.25
N ASP A 224 -8.60 19.47 -14.48
CA ASP A 224 -9.89 19.45 -15.17
C ASP A 224 -10.55 18.06 -15.17
N GLY A 225 -10.12 17.16 -14.29
CA GLY A 225 -10.67 15.82 -14.11
C GLY A 225 -10.14 14.79 -15.10
N LEU A 226 -10.60 13.54 -14.93
CA LEU A 226 -10.23 12.43 -15.80
C LEU A 226 -10.89 12.59 -17.18
N LYS A 227 -10.23 12.06 -18.22
CA LYS A 227 -10.71 12.14 -19.61
C LYS A 227 -10.45 10.86 -20.38
N ASP A 228 -11.28 10.61 -21.39
CA ASP A 228 -11.04 9.55 -22.36
C ASP A 228 -9.97 9.96 -23.40
N GLY A 229 -9.65 9.05 -24.33
CA GLY A 229 -8.68 9.31 -25.39
C GLY A 229 -9.10 10.38 -26.41
N GLN A 230 -10.36 10.82 -26.39
CA GLN A 230 -10.90 11.90 -27.22
C GLN A 230 -10.97 13.23 -26.44
N GLY A 231 -10.60 13.23 -25.17
CA GLY A 231 -10.63 14.40 -24.29
C GLY A 231 -12.00 14.66 -23.66
N ASN A 232 -12.97 13.75 -23.77
CA ASN A 232 -14.26 13.90 -23.11
C ASN A 232 -14.11 13.65 -21.60
N PRO A 233 -14.82 14.41 -20.73
CA PRO A 233 -14.76 14.20 -19.29
C PRO A 233 -15.27 12.83 -18.87
N LEU A 234 -14.50 12.13 -18.05
CA LEU A 234 -14.91 10.91 -17.36
C LEU A 234 -15.21 11.24 -15.89
N LYS A 235 -16.37 10.79 -15.41
CA LYS A 235 -16.81 10.97 -14.04
C LYS A 235 -17.08 9.62 -13.39
N TYR A 236 -16.75 9.51 -12.12
CA TYR A 236 -17.11 8.37 -11.28
C TYR A 236 -18.08 8.81 -10.18
N ASP A 237 -18.96 7.91 -9.77
CA ASP A 237 -19.93 8.12 -8.70
C ASP A 237 -19.33 7.72 -7.33
N SER A 238 -18.50 6.69 -7.33
CA SER A 238 -17.80 6.20 -6.14
C SER A 238 -16.37 5.73 -6.46
N ILE A 239 -15.59 5.49 -5.40
CA ILE A 239 -14.19 5.08 -5.49
C ILE A 239 -13.94 3.91 -4.54
N ALA A 240 -13.17 2.94 -5.01
CA ALA A 240 -12.70 1.80 -4.23
C ALA A 240 -11.17 1.76 -4.29
N TYR A 241 -10.52 1.80 -3.13
CA TYR A 241 -9.07 1.71 -3.02
C TYR A 241 -8.65 0.35 -2.46
N VAL A 242 -8.02 -0.44 -3.31
CA VAL A 242 -7.54 -1.79 -3.03
C VAL A 242 -6.01 -1.75 -2.94
N GLY A 243 -5.48 -2.04 -1.76
CA GLY A 243 -4.05 -2.34 -1.62
C GLY A 243 -3.85 -3.85 -1.61
N GLU A 244 -3.07 -4.36 -2.55
CA GLU A 244 -2.62 -5.75 -2.55
C GLU A 244 -1.28 -5.86 -1.83
N GLN A 245 -1.23 -6.76 -0.84
CA GLN A 245 -0.07 -6.99 -0.01
C GLN A 245 0.43 -8.42 -0.16
N ASP A 246 1.66 -8.58 -0.63
CA ASP A 246 2.40 -9.84 -0.56
C ASP A 246 3.09 -9.99 0.80
N TYR A 247 2.69 -11.01 1.57
CA TYR A 247 3.29 -11.36 2.86
C TYR A 247 4.21 -12.57 2.74
N TYR A 248 5.30 -12.56 3.50
CA TYR A 248 6.30 -13.63 3.56
C TYR A 248 6.44 -14.12 4.99
N LEU A 249 5.40 -14.79 5.49
CA LEU A 249 5.31 -15.18 6.89
C LEU A 249 6.16 -16.44 7.15
N PRO A 250 7.10 -16.41 8.12
CA PRO A 250 7.89 -17.57 8.49
C PRO A 250 7.05 -18.76 8.96
N LYS A 251 7.51 -19.96 8.63
CA LYS A 251 6.94 -21.23 9.07
C LYS A 251 7.96 -22.02 9.89
N ASP A 252 7.47 -22.85 10.81
CA ASP A 252 8.30 -23.81 11.54
C ASP A 252 8.55 -25.09 10.73
N ASP A 253 9.27 -26.05 11.32
CA ASP A 253 9.62 -27.32 10.67
C ASP A 253 8.39 -28.21 10.38
N ASN A 254 7.26 -27.96 11.02
CA ASN A 254 6.00 -28.67 10.80
C ASN A 254 5.14 -28.01 9.71
N GLY A 255 5.51 -26.80 9.28
CA GLY A 255 4.79 -26.00 8.29
C GLY A 255 3.77 -25.03 8.90
N ASP A 256 3.73 -24.88 10.21
CA ASP A 256 2.85 -23.95 10.93
C ASP A 256 3.45 -22.54 10.91
N TYR A 257 2.60 -21.50 10.87
CA TYR A 257 3.06 -20.12 10.92
C TYR A 257 3.62 -19.76 12.29
N LYS A 258 4.77 -19.10 12.33
CA LYS A 258 5.42 -18.66 13.57
C LYS A 258 4.77 -17.37 14.08
N SER A 259 4.69 -17.26 15.41
CA SER A 259 4.28 -16.03 16.11
C SER A 259 5.46 -15.40 16.83
N TYR A 260 5.41 -14.08 17.01
CA TYR A 260 6.50 -13.28 17.57
C TYR A 260 5.94 -12.24 18.54
N ASP A 261 6.71 -11.87 19.57
CA ASP A 261 6.22 -11.04 20.68
C ASP A 261 6.19 -9.55 20.33
N ALA A 262 7.09 -9.07 19.48
CA ALA A 262 7.15 -7.69 19.04
C ALA A 262 7.56 -7.55 17.57
N ALA A 263 7.28 -6.37 17.00
CA ALA A 263 7.77 -6.01 15.68
C ALA A 263 9.31 -6.07 15.64
N GLY A 264 9.85 -6.78 14.64
CA GLY A 264 11.30 -6.94 14.46
C GLY A 264 11.87 -8.25 14.99
N ASP A 265 11.16 -8.94 15.87
CA ASP A 265 11.60 -10.25 16.40
C ASP A 265 11.66 -11.31 15.29
N ASP A 266 10.85 -11.16 14.24
CA ASP A 266 10.80 -12.02 13.06
C ASP A 266 11.83 -11.66 11.98
N TYR A 267 12.61 -10.58 12.16
CA TYR A 267 13.40 -9.99 11.08
C TYR A 267 14.27 -11.00 10.32
N ALA A 268 15.03 -11.83 11.05
CA ALA A 268 15.91 -12.81 10.41
C ALA A 268 15.13 -13.85 9.58
N ASP A 269 14.06 -14.40 10.14
CA ASP A 269 13.23 -15.42 9.49
C ASP A 269 12.46 -14.83 8.30
N SER A 270 11.93 -13.62 8.45
CA SER A 270 11.23 -12.89 7.39
C SER A 270 12.16 -12.54 6.22
N LEU A 271 13.44 -12.23 6.47
CA LEU A 271 14.43 -12.08 5.41
C LEU A 271 14.65 -13.39 4.63
N ASP A 272 14.66 -14.53 5.31
CA ASP A 272 14.81 -15.83 4.66
C ASP A 272 13.56 -16.22 3.86
N ALA A 273 12.36 -15.96 4.41
CA ALA A 273 11.09 -16.15 3.70
C ALA A 273 11.00 -15.25 2.45
N MET A 274 11.32 -13.96 2.55
CA MET A 274 11.31 -13.01 1.42
C MET A 274 12.28 -13.41 0.31
N ARG A 275 13.44 -13.99 0.63
CA ARG A 275 14.43 -14.43 -0.38
C ARG A 275 13.92 -15.54 -1.29
N THR A 276 12.84 -16.24 -0.91
CA THR A 276 12.21 -17.23 -1.77
C THR A 276 11.45 -16.61 -2.94
N LEU A 277 11.06 -15.33 -2.83
CA LEU A 277 10.16 -14.62 -3.77
C LEU A 277 8.79 -15.29 -3.93
N ILE A 278 8.42 -16.17 -3.00
CA ILE A 278 7.15 -16.89 -2.98
C ILE A 278 6.38 -16.38 -1.75
N PRO A 279 5.34 -15.54 -1.94
CA PRO A 279 4.54 -15.08 -0.82
C PRO A 279 3.74 -16.22 -0.21
N THR A 280 3.56 -16.20 1.12
CA THR A 280 2.65 -17.12 1.81
C THR A 280 1.21 -16.67 1.70
N HIS A 281 0.99 -15.36 1.57
CA HIS A 281 -0.32 -14.76 1.32
C HIS A 281 -0.17 -13.59 0.35
N SER A 282 -1.16 -13.39 -0.51
CA SER A 282 -1.35 -12.17 -1.28
C SER A 282 -2.76 -11.71 -0.99
N VAL A 283 -2.94 -10.61 -0.28
CA VAL A 283 -4.26 -10.24 0.27
C VAL A 283 -4.64 -8.81 -0.08
N PHE A 284 -5.94 -8.56 -0.19
CA PHE A 284 -6.47 -7.21 -0.33
C PHE A 284 -6.80 -6.62 1.04
N ASN A 285 -6.35 -5.39 1.28
CA ASN A 285 -6.62 -4.62 2.49
C ASN A 285 -6.25 -5.35 3.80
N GLY A 286 -5.13 -6.07 3.76
CA GLY A 286 -4.39 -6.53 4.93
C GLY A 286 -4.70 -7.94 5.42
N ALA A 287 -5.80 -8.56 4.98
CA ALA A 287 -6.15 -9.93 5.39
C ALA A 287 -6.98 -10.67 4.33
N VAL A 288 -6.94 -12.01 4.38
CA VAL A 288 -7.80 -12.88 3.59
C VAL A 288 -9.26 -12.52 3.88
N GLY A 289 -10.05 -12.27 2.84
CA GLY A 289 -11.47 -11.98 2.98
C GLY A 289 -11.83 -10.58 3.49
N ALA A 290 -10.85 -9.67 3.70
CA ALA A 290 -11.09 -8.35 4.27
C ALA A 290 -12.11 -7.48 3.48
N LEU A 291 -12.26 -7.73 2.18
CA LEU A 291 -13.21 -7.05 1.29
C LEU A 291 -14.30 -7.99 0.78
N THR A 292 -14.73 -8.96 1.59
CA THR A 292 -15.76 -9.95 1.24
C THR A 292 -16.87 -10.01 2.29
N GLY A 293 -17.91 -10.80 2.03
CA GLY A 293 -19.02 -11.00 2.98
C GLY A 293 -19.69 -9.67 3.36
N GLU A 294 -19.77 -9.39 4.65
CA GLU A 294 -20.35 -8.14 5.18
C GLU A 294 -19.52 -6.90 4.80
N HIS A 295 -18.22 -7.08 4.52
CA HIS A 295 -17.28 -6.03 4.10
C HIS A 295 -17.13 -5.91 2.59
N ALA A 296 -17.96 -6.62 1.81
CA ALA A 296 -17.97 -6.49 0.36
C ALA A 296 -18.30 -5.06 -0.07
N LEU A 297 -17.63 -4.61 -1.13
CA LEU A 297 -17.88 -3.33 -1.78
C LEU A 297 -19.31 -3.33 -2.34
N ARG A 298 -19.96 -2.16 -2.39
CA ARG A 298 -21.36 -2.01 -2.83
C ARG A 298 -21.42 -1.06 -4.01
N ALA A 299 -22.24 -1.39 -4.99
CA ALA A 299 -22.55 -0.52 -6.13
C ALA A 299 -23.97 -0.80 -6.64
N LYS A 300 -24.39 -0.06 -7.67
CA LYS A 300 -25.65 -0.29 -8.38
C LYS A 300 -25.42 -0.39 -9.89
N VAL A 301 -26.31 -1.08 -10.59
CA VAL A 301 -26.36 -1.01 -12.06
C VAL A 301 -26.51 0.45 -12.49
N GLY A 302 -25.67 0.89 -13.42
CA GLY A 302 -25.53 2.27 -13.88
C GLY A 302 -24.55 3.12 -13.08
N GLU A 303 -24.05 2.66 -11.93
CA GLU A 303 -23.03 3.35 -11.14
C GLU A 303 -21.64 3.13 -11.72
N THR A 304 -20.86 4.22 -11.84
CA THR A 304 -19.47 4.17 -12.29
C THR A 304 -18.53 4.23 -11.10
N VAL A 305 -17.71 3.19 -10.93
CA VAL A 305 -16.73 3.09 -9.84
C VAL A 305 -15.32 3.26 -10.38
N LEU A 306 -14.55 4.16 -9.75
CA LEU A 306 -13.10 4.25 -9.94
C LEU A 306 -12.39 3.31 -8.95
N MET A 307 -11.74 2.28 -9.48
CA MET A 307 -10.99 1.30 -8.71
C MET A 307 -9.50 1.63 -8.76
N ILE A 308 -8.92 2.02 -7.62
CA ILE A 308 -7.49 2.24 -7.46
C ILE A 308 -6.87 0.96 -6.93
N HIS A 309 -5.83 0.46 -7.59
CA HIS A 309 -5.11 -0.74 -7.18
C HIS A 309 -3.64 -0.42 -6.94
N ASN A 310 -3.13 -0.69 -5.74
CA ASN A 310 -1.73 -0.47 -5.37
C ASN A 310 -1.02 -1.78 -5.05
N GLN A 311 0.16 -1.98 -5.64
CA GLN A 311 1.09 -3.05 -5.27
C GLN A 311 2.50 -2.45 -5.18
N ALA A 312 3.06 -2.40 -3.96
CA ALA A 312 4.32 -1.71 -3.69
C ALA A 312 5.62 -2.52 -3.95
N ASN A 313 5.55 -3.83 -4.15
CA ASN A 313 6.71 -4.74 -4.18
C ASN A 313 6.69 -5.78 -5.32
N ARG A 314 5.52 -6.36 -5.66
CA ARG A 314 5.34 -7.49 -6.58
C ARG A 314 4.26 -7.20 -7.62
N ASP A 315 4.37 -7.80 -8.79
CA ASP A 315 3.37 -7.62 -9.84
C ASP A 315 2.00 -8.21 -9.46
N SER A 316 0.93 -7.57 -9.92
CA SER A 316 -0.46 -8.04 -9.87
C SER A 316 -1.15 -7.91 -11.23
N ARG A 317 -2.22 -8.68 -11.43
CA ARG A 317 -3.05 -8.63 -12.65
C ARG A 317 -4.55 -8.52 -12.31
N PRO A 318 -5.04 -7.34 -11.91
CA PRO A 318 -6.41 -7.21 -11.44
C PRO A 318 -7.43 -7.47 -12.54
N HIS A 319 -8.54 -8.10 -12.15
CA HIS A 319 -9.64 -8.48 -13.02
C HIS A 319 -10.96 -8.41 -12.25
N LEU A 320 -12.02 -7.94 -12.90
CA LEU A 320 -13.37 -7.91 -12.35
C LEU A 320 -14.20 -9.04 -12.99
N ILE A 321 -14.34 -10.18 -12.32
CA ILE A 321 -15.08 -11.34 -12.82
C ILE A 321 -16.55 -10.95 -13.02
N GLY A 322 -17.02 -11.07 -14.26
CA GLY A 322 -18.37 -10.67 -14.69
C GLY A 322 -18.47 -9.24 -15.22
N GLY A 323 -17.39 -8.45 -15.13
CA GLY A 323 -17.30 -7.07 -15.63
C GLY A 323 -16.03 -6.86 -16.46
N HIS A 324 -15.62 -5.59 -16.59
CA HIS A 324 -14.46 -5.16 -17.37
C HIS A 324 -13.81 -3.92 -16.74
N GLY A 325 -12.70 -3.45 -17.29
CA GLY A 325 -12.26 -2.06 -17.17
C GLY A 325 -12.66 -1.27 -18.41
N ASN A 326 -13.67 -0.40 -18.31
CA ASN A 326 -14.08 0.45 -19.43
C ASN A 326 -12.97 1.43 -19.80
N PHE A 327 -12.30 1.99 -18.79
CA PHE A 327 -11.14 2.86 -18.93
C PHE A 327 -10.07 2.45 -17.91
N VAL A 328 -8.85 2.15 -18.36
CA VAL A 328 -7.76 1.69 -17.49
C VAL A 328 -6.50 2.51 -17.74
N TRP A 329 -5.90 3.01 -16.66
CA TRP A 329 -4.61 3.68 -16.66
C TRP A 329 -3.60 2.84 -15.89
N GLU A 330 -2.81 2.05 -16.61
CA GLU A 330 -1.64 1.36 -16.04
C GLU A 330 -0.46 2.31 -15.79
N THR A 331 -0.53 3.56 -16.29
CA THR A 331 0.56 4.55 -16.26
C THR A 331 0.08 5.90 -15.69
N SER A 332 -0.07 6.93 -16.52
CA SER A 332 -0.38 8.30 -16.14
C SER A 332 -1.78 8.69 -16.62
N PHE A 333 -2.45 9.57 -15.87
CA PHE A 333 -3.70 10.19 -16.32
C PHE A 333 -3.52 11.18 -17.47
N SER A 334 -2.28 11.54 -17.84
CA SER A 334 -1.99 12.31 -19.04
C SER A 334 -2.07 11.47 -20.32
N ASP A 335 -1.98 10.14 -20.21
CA ASP A 335 -2.12 9.23 -21.34
C ASP A 335 -3.60 8.87 -21.56
N ALA A 336 -3.96 8.57 -22.80
CA ALA A 336 -5.28 8.04 -23.10
C ALA A 336 -5.46 6.68 -22.37
N PRO A 337 -6.58 6.44 -21.66
CA PRO A 337 -6.82 5.15 -21.03
C PRO A 337 -6.92 4.04 -22.07
N MET A 338 -6.49 2.84 -21.68
CA MET A 338 -6.87 1.61 -22.37
C MET A 338 -8.37 1.39 -22.19
N THR A 339 -9.03 0.75 -23.15
CA THR A 339 -10.49 0.55 -23.13
C THR A 339 -10.86 -0.91 -23.35
N GLY A 340 -12.00 -1.34 -22.78
CA GLY A 340 -12.51 -2.69 -22.96
C GLY A 340 -11.62 -3.79 -22.39
N MET A 341 -10.91 -3.50 -21.30
CA MET A 341 -9.94 -4.42 -20.70
C MET A 341 -10.63 -5.54 -19.92
N GLU A 342 -10.27 -6.78 -20.18
CA GLU A 342 -10.65 -7.91 -19.30
C GLU A 342 -9.83 -7.91 -18.01
N THR A 343 -8.52 -7.75 -18.13
CA THR A 343 -7.52 -7.85 -17.06
C THR A 343 -6.45 -6.83 -17.36
N TRP A 344 -5.96 -6.13 -16.34
CA TRP A 344 -4.89 -5.15 -16.48
C TRP A 344 -3.72 -5.48 -15.57
N PHE A 345 -2.59 -4.80 -15.75
CA PHE A 345 -1.35 -5.12 -15.06
C PHE A 345 -0.90 -4.00 -14.13
N VAL A 346 -0.59 -4.39 -12.89
CA VAL A 346 0.06 -3.53 -11.89
C VAL A 346 1.49 -4.02 -11.73
N ARG A 347 2.46 -3.18 -12.07
CA ARG A 347 3.88 -3.48 -11.83
C ARG A 347 4.16 -3.38 -10.35
N GLY A 348 5.00 -4.25 -9.80
CA GLY A 348 5.49 -4.11 -8.44
C GLY A 348 6.14 -2.73 -8.25
N GLY A 349 5.70 -2.00 -7.22
CA GLY A 349 6.10 -0.62 -6.98
C GLY A 349 5.27 0.41 -7.76
N SER A 350 4.01 0.11 -8.07
CA SER A 350 3.11 1.05 -8.74
C SER A 350 1.68 0.99 -8.22
N ALA A 351 0.93 2.05 -8.49
CA ALA A 351 -0.52 2.09 -8.34
C ALA A 351 -1.15 2.46 -9.68
N VAL A 352 -2.30 1.87 -9.97
CA VAL A 352 -3.04 2.07 -11.23
C VAL A 352 -4.50 2.36 -10.93
N ALA A 353 -5.25 2.76 -11.96
CA ALA A 353 -6.68 2.98 -11.85
C ALA A 353 -7.46 2.33 -12.99
N ALA A 354 -8.66 1.82 -12.68
CA ALA A 354 -9.62 1.33 -13.65
C ALA A 354 -11.01 1.89 -13.32
N MET A 355 -11.76 2.30 -14.34
CA MET A 355 -13.16 2.71 -14.23
C MET A 355 -14.06 1.66 -14.88
N TYR A 356 -15.17 1.35 -14.20
CA TYR A 356 -16.22 0.50 -14.75
C TYR A 356 -17.59 1.04 -14.36
N THR A 357 -18.51 1.09 -15.30
CA THR A 357 -19.94 1.29 -15.05
C THR A 357 -20.61 -0.07 -14.99
N PHE A 358 -21.26 -0.40 -13.86
CA PHE A 358 -21.88 -1.71 -13.69
C PHE A 358 -23.12 -1.88 -14.58
N GLU A 359 -23.19 -3.00 -15.29
CA GLU A 359 -24.26 -3.28 -16.26
C GLU A 359 -25.20 -4.43 -15.84
N GLN A 360 -24.80 -5.25 -14.85
CA GLN A 360 -25.62 -6.33 -14.30
C GLN A 360 -25.61 -6.30 -12.76
N PRO A 361 -26.67 -6.75 -12.09
CA PRO A 361 -26.68 -6.93 -10.65
C PRO A 361 -26.00 -8.25 -10.26
N GLY A 362 -25.76 -8.42 -8.96
CA GLY A 362 -25.24 -9.67 -8.39
C GLY A 362 -23.90 -9.50 -7.71
N VAL A 363 -23.21 -10.62 -7.50
CA VAL A 363 -21.89 -10.64 -6.86
C VAL A 363 -20.81 -10.74 -7.93
N TYR A 364 -19.89 -9.79 -7.92
CA TYR A 364 -18.69 -9.78 -8.72
C TYR A 364 -17.49 -10.09 -7.82
N ALA A 365 -16.52 -10.83 -8.35
CA ALA A 365 -15.24 -10.99 -7.69
C ALA A 365 -14.20 -10.09 -8.38
N TYR A 366 -13.54 -9.24 -7.60
CA TYR A 366 -12.36 -8.50 -8.04
C TYR A 366 -11.14 -9.26 -7.54
N VAL A 367 -10.23 -9.66 -8.43
CA VAL A 367 -9.16 -10.61 -8.11
C VAL A 367 -7.82 -10.22 -8.71
N ASN A 368 -6.72 -10.67 -8.13
CA ASN A 368 -5.49 -10.91 -8.89
C ASN A 368 -5.70 -12.19 -9.73
N HIS A 369 -5.67 -12.06 -11.06
CA HIS A 369 -6.03 -13.15 -11.97
C HIS A 369 -4.89 -14.16 -12.23
N ASN A 370 -3.82 -14.16 -11.42
CA ASN A 370 -3.20 -15.44 -11.09
C ASN A 370 -4.12 -16.11 -10.09
N LEU A 371 -5.00 -16.99 -10.56
CA LEU A 371 -6.07 -17.54 -9.73
C LEU A 371 -5.56 -18.37 -8.53
N ILE A 372 -4.29 -18.79 -8.53
CA ILE A 372 -3.67 -19.36 -7.33
C ILE A 372 -3.51 -18.25 -6.27
N GLU A 373 -2.99 -17.09 -6.64
CA GLU A 373 -2.87 -15.92 -5.74
C GLU A 373 -4.26 -15.41 -5.32
N GLY A 374 -5.19 -15.28 -6.27
CA GLY A 374 -6.56 -14.84 -6.01
C GLY A 374 -7.34 -15.76 -5.08
N ALA A 375 -7.46 -17.04 -5.44
CA ALA A 375 -8.35 -17.97 -4.75
C ALA A 375 -7.69 -18.75 -3.60
N MET A 376 -6.36 -18.97 -3.65
CA MET A 376 -5.66 -19.77 -2.63
C MET A 376 -4.78 -18.95 -1.69
N LEU A 377 -4.33 -17.75 -2.09
CA LEU A 377 -3.48 -16.89 -1.24
C LEU A 377 -4.21 -15.63 -0.71
N GLY A 378 -5.45 -15.38 -1.14
CA GLY A 378 -6.36 -14.40 -0.55
C GLY A 378 -6.58 -13.10 -1.34
N ALA A 379 -6.09 -12.99 -2.58
CA ALA A 379 -6.14 -11.75 -3.36
C ALA A 379 -7.49 -11.60 -4.08
N THR A 380 -8.57 -11.59 -3.29
CA THR A 380 -9.95 -11.52 -3.75
C THR A 380 -10.76 -10.54 -2.90
N ALA A 381 -11.54 -9.70 -3.57
CA ALA A 381 -12.58 -8.84 -3.01
C ALA A 381 -13.91 -9.14 -3.72
N HIS A 382 -15.02 -8.76 -3.09
CA HIS A 382 -16.34 -8.84 -3.70
C HIS A 382 -16.95 -7.45 -3.89
N PHE A 383 -17.63 -7.25 -5.02
CA PHE A 383 -18.65 -6.23 -5.17
C PHE A 383 -20.02 -6.90 -5.12
N VAL A 384 -20.94 -6.34 -4.34
CA VAL A 384 -22.36 -6.70 -4.37
C VAL A 384 -23.12 -5.55 -5.01
N VAL A 385 -23.68 -5.82 -6.18
CA VAL A 385 -24.29 -4.84 -7.07
C VAL A 385 -25.80 -5.02 -7.07
N GLU A 386 -26.53 -3.96 -6.74
CA GLU A 386 -28.00 -3.95 -6.79
C GLU A 386 -28.51 -3.48 -8.16
N GLY A 387 -29.64 -4.00 -8.61
CA GLY A 387 -30.27 -3.60 -9.87
C GLY A 387 -31.11 -4.71 -10.50
N ASP A 388 -31.61 -4.45 -11.71
CA ASP A 388 -32.38 -5.41 -12.50
C ASP A 388 -31.48 -6.16 -13.48
N TRP A 389 -31.71 -7.46 -13.63
CA TRP A 389 -30.97 -8.30 -14.57
C TRP A 389 -31.39 -8.01 -16.01
N ASP A 390 -30.41 -7.88 -16.91
CA ASP A 390 -30.64 -7.68 -18.34
C ASP A 390 -30.35 -8.93 -19.17
N ASN A 391 -31.41 -9.59 -19.66
CA ASN A 391 -31.29 -10.75 -20.55
C ASN A 391 -30.74 -10.41 -21.95
N GLN A 392 -30.71 -9.13 -22.35
CA GLN A 392 -30.07 -8.73 -23.60
C GLN A 392 -28.54 -8.85 -23.52
N LEU A 393 -27.98 -8.71 -22.31
CA LEU A 393 -26.55 -8.90 -22.06
C LEU A 393 -26.20 -10.37 -21.79
N MET A 394 -26.99 -11.06 -20.96
CA MET A 394 -26.76 -12.47 -20.63
C MET A 394 -28.05 -13.18 -20.22
N GLU A 395 -28.37 -14.31 -20.87
CA GLU A 395 -29.52 -15.15 -20.51
C GLU A 395 -29.11 -16.62 -20.44
N GLN A 396 -29.58 -17.32 -19.40
CA GLN A 396 -29.53 -18.78 -19.38
C GLN A 396 -30.71 -19.35 -20.18
N VAL A 397 -30.49 -19.62 -21.48
CA VAL A 397 -31.53 -20.15 -22.38
C VAL A 397 -32.02 -21.54 -21.95
N VAL A 398 -31.13 -22.38 -21.42
CA VAL A 398 -31.45 -23.70 -20.87
C VAL A 398 -30.58 -23.96 -19.63
N PRO A 399 -31.15 -24.35 -18.48
CA PRO A 399 -30.36 -24.71 -17.30
C PRO A 399 -29.58 -26.02 -17.51
N PRO A 400 -28.53 -26.28 -16.70
CA PRO A 400 -27.77 -27.52 -16.77
C PRO A 400 -28.68 -28.76 -16.72
N ARG A 401 -28.56 -29.62 -17.73
CA ARG A 401 -29.35 -30.87 -17.85
C ARG A 401 -28.47 -32.01 -18.37
N PRO A 402 -28.76 -33.26 -18.01
CA PRO A 402 -28.14 -34.42 -18.63
C PRO A 402 -28.38 -34.43 -20.15
N PHE A 403 -27.42 -34.95 -20.92
CA PHE A 403 -27.59 -35.25 -22.34
C PHE A 403 -27.29 -36.73 -22.59
N ALA A 404 -28.04 -37.35 -23.50
CA ALA A 404 -27.74 -38.70 -23.95
C ALA A 404 -26.52 -38.64 -24.87
N THR A 405 -25.49 -39.43 -24.56
CA THR A 405 -24.27 -39.60 -25.35
C THR A 405 -24.45 -40.60 -26.48
#